data_AF-A0A9X3XHN3-F1
#
_entry.id   AF-A0A9X3XHN3-F1
#
_cell.length_a   1.000
_cell.length_b   1.000
_cell.length_c   1.000
_cell.angle_alpha   90.00
_cell.angle_beta   90.00
_cell.angle_gamma   90.00
#
_symmetry.space_group_name_H-M   'P 1'
#
loop_
_entity.id
_entity.type
_entity.pdbx_description
1 polymer ?
#
loop_
_entity_poly.entity_id
_entity_poly.type
_entity_poly.pdbx_seq_one_letter_code
_entity_poly.pdbx_strand_id
1 'polypeptide(L)'
;MNPFQGPETAALTGALGGAAAFVVGMGARALGTAFSARREARAARHALGEPRTALAGLDPAANVTLEGVLEVVGEPGARFEDGAPAAAATAAGRFCEANTRAARLRLVMRDGTVDLRGKTLVVAGSRETRDDSIDALPAEVAARIHAACGDRDPLPAGPLRMRSIAHGDRVVVAGKLVRAEEASAAAGYREGGAPWTLVPAGATDRSLEVLPIAFAGLPAVSGVLGAAFSRRRLRKMGPFAAQAAVFGAAICMGKASYDARAFAARVEAEAEANAQKKAEAQLGDPASCKELAGQYTSAMDRVSTCTHDNDCRATLRGDQWYDLDGCFRFENRQTSTEEADRLARAWLEARCVTNYEVCSAQPTAMCRQGRCVERPPHPVPETWTRREFARLFTFFAPPDVDTTRRNGFECGPGARITLHRHDFEASFTLGQYGLELGGSTTPVRIGSYHAVTKRMDATELAMPQGYTQGFFVAFDEKEAVCPPFCLPVLGGGDSVGHLYFQARCHTAEACEEAYWILETLAPF
;
A
#
# COMPACT_ATOMS: atom_id res chain seq x y z
N MET A 1 23.42 28.68 -48.93
CA MET A 1 22.11 28.14 -49.30
C MET A 1 22.17 26.63 -49.10
N ASN A 2 21.42 26.09 -48.13
CA ASN A 2 21.49 24.68 -47.74
C ASN A 2 20.29 23.93 -48.39
N PRO A 3 20.51 22.90 -49.23
CA PRO A 3 19.49 22.38 -50.16
C PRO A 3 18.49 21.37 -49.56
N PHE A 4 18.32 21.29 -48.23
CA PHE A 4 17.52 20.22 -47.59
C PHE A 4 16.26 20.67 -46.83
N GLN A 5 15.84 21.93 -46.98
CA GLN A 5 14.58 22.42 -46.38
C GLN A 5 13.48 22.53 -47.43
N GLY A 6 13.00 21.38 -47.91
CA GLY A 6 11.70 21.33 -48.60
C GLY A 6 10.56 21.49 -47.58
N PRO A 7 9.51 22.28 -47.86
CA PRO A 7 8.39 22.50 -46.93
C PRO A 7 7.63 21.21 -46.53
N GLU A 8 7.82 20.12 -47.27
CA GLU A 8 7.21 18.81 -47.00
C GLU A 8 7.85 18.05 -45.82
N THR A 9 9.14 18.26 -45.53
CA THR A 9 9.80 17.61 -44.37
C THR A 9 9.39 18.26 -43.05
N ALA A 10 9.16 19.57 -43.02
CA ALA A 10 8.70 20.27 -41.81
C ALA A 10 7.28 19.86 -41.36
N ALA A 11 6.39 19.55 -42.30
CA ALA A 11 5.03 19.11 -42.01
C ALA A 11 4.98 17.70 -41.39
N LEU A 12 5.85 16.79 -41.84
CA LEU A 12 5.96 15.43 -41.32
C LEU A 12 6.56 15.39 -39.90
N THR A 13 7.59 16.21 -39.62
CA THR A 13 8.18 16.30 -38.27
C THR A 13 7.21 16.93 -37.26
N GLY A 14 6.41 17.92 -37.69
CA GLY A 14 5.38 18.55 -36.85
C GLY A 14 4.20 17.62 -36.52
N ALA A 15 3.74 16.82 -37.50
CA ALA A 15 2.64 15.88 -37.29
C ALA A 15 3.02 14.70 -36.38
N LEU A 16 4.28 14.22 -36.46
CA LEU A 16 4.78 13.12 -35.63
C LEU A 16 5.07 13.54 -34.18
N GLY A 17 5.51 14.78 -33.95
CA GLY A 17 5.70 15.32 -32.59
C GLY A 17 4.40 15.42 -31.77
N GLY A 18 3.27 15.71 -32.42
CA GLY A 18 1.97 15.84 -31.76
C GLY A 18 1.40 14.53 -31.23
N ALA A 19 1.63 13.40 -31.91
CA ALA A 19 1.07 12.10 -31.54
C ALA A 19 1.74 11.47 -30.32
N ALA A 20 3.08 11.60 -30.18
CA ALA A 20 3.82 11.06 -29.03
C ALA A 20 3.51 11.82 -27.72
N ALA A 21 3.38 13.15 -27.79
CA ALA A 21 2.95 13.98 -26.66
C ALA A 21 1.55 13.60 -26.16
N PHE A 22 0.66 13.20 -27.07
CA PHE A 22 -0.70 12.76 -26.76
C PHE A 22 -0.73 11.46 -25.96
N VAL A 23 0.05 10.44 -26.34
CA VAL A 23 0.06 9.12 -25.66
C VAL A 23 0.68 9.20 -24.26
N VAL A 24 1.82 9.89 -24.11
CA VAL A 24 2.46 10.08 -22.78
C VAL A 24 1.57 10.92 -21.87
N GLY A 25 0.95 11.97 -22.41
CA GLY A 25 -0.02 12.79 -21.67
C GLY A 25 -1.23 11.99 -21.19
N MET A 26 -1.66 10.99 -21.97
CA MET A 26 -2.75 10.10 -21.60
C MET A 26 -2.38 9.11 -20.48
N GLY A 27 -1.18 8.51 -20.54
CA GLY A 27 -0.70 7.58 -19.50
C GLY A 27 -0.52 8.26 -18.14
N ALA A 28 0.11 9.44 -18.11
CA ALA A 28 0.29 10.22 -16.89
C ALA A 28 -1.06 10.64 -16.26
N ARG A 29 -2.04 11.01 -17.09
CA ARG A 29 -3.41 11.30 -16.60
C ARG A 29 -4.07 10.08 -15.97
N ALA A 30 -3.94 8.90 -16.58
CA ALA A 30 -4.55 7.67 -16.07
C ALA A 30 -3.94 7.22 -14.73
N LEU A 31 -2.63 7.37 -14.55
CA LEU A 31 -1.98 7.08 -13.27
C LEU A 31 -2.37 8.12 -12.21
N GLY A 32 -2.38 9.41 -12.56
CA GLY A 32 -2.77 10.49 -11.66
C GLY A 32 -4.20 10.34 -11.12
N THR A 33 -5.15 9.92 -11.96
CA THR A 33 -6.54 9.68 -11.51
C THR A 33 -6.63 8.51 -10.54
N ALA A 34 -5.88 7.43 -10.77
CA ALA A 34 -5.86 6.26 -9.88
C ALA A 34 -5.29 6.60 -8.49
N PHE A 35 -4.18 7.32 -8.42
CA PHE A 35 -3.59 7.75 -7.14
C PHE A 35 -4.50 8.72 -6.38
N SER A 36 -5.09 9.69 -7.08
CA SER A 36 -6.05 10.62 -6.47
C SER A 36 -7.25 9.88 -5.87
N ALA A 37 -7.81 8.90 -6.58
CA ALA A 37 -8.92 8.08 -6.08
C ALA A 37 -8.56 7.26 -4.86
N ARG A 38 -7.37 6.65 -4.83
CA ARG A 38 -6.91 5.91 -3.65
C ARG A 38 -6.79 6.80 -2.41
N ARG A 39 -6.24 8.01 -2.58
CA ARG A 39 -6.09 8.98 -1.48
C ARG A 39 -7.45 9.44 -0.96
N GLU A 40 -8.37 9.77 -1.86
CA GLU A 40 -9.72 10.19 -1.50
C GLU A 40 -10.51 9.06 -0.84
N ALA A 41 -10.41 7.83 -1.34
CA ALA A 41 -11.06 6.66 -0.73
C ALA A 41 -10.53 6.40 0.69
N ARG A 42 -9.21 6.55 0.92
CA ARG A 42 -8.62 6.44 2.27
C ARG A 42 -9.14 7.53 3.20
N ALA A 43 -9.18 8.78 2.74
CA ALA A 43 -9.70 9.89 3.52
C ALA A 43 -11.20 9.72 3.85
N ALA A 44 -12.00 9.27 2.87
CA ALA A 44 -13.43 9.00 3.05
C ALA A 44 -13.67 7.91 4.09
N ARG A 45 -12.90 6.81 4.06
CA ARG A 45 -12.97 5.75 5.09
C ARG A 45 -12.63 6.28 6.48
N HIS A 46 -11.54 7.04 6.60
CA HIS A 46 -11.12 7.61 7.88
C HIS A 46 -12.19 8.55 8.45
N ALA A 47 -12.89 9.30 7.59
CA ALA A 47 -13.99 10.17 8.00
C ALA A 47 -15.21 9.41 8.55
N LEU A 48 -15.35 8.11 8.24
CA LEU A 48 -16.39 7.27 8.84
C LEU A 48 -16.07 6.86 10.28
N GLY A 49 -14.83 7.01 10.75
CA GLY A 49 -14.40 6.55 12.08
C GLY A 49 -13.81 5.14 12.08
N GLU A 50 -13.46 4.64 13.27
CA GLU A 50 -12.78 3.34 13.44
C GLU A 50 -13.77 2.17 13.21
N PRO A 51 -13.54 1.31 12.20
CA PRO A 51 -14.44 0.22 11.89
C PRO A 51 -14.37 -0.90 12.94
N ARG A 52 -15.53 -1.38 13.38
CA ARG A 52 -15.67 -2.58 14.19
C ARG A 52 -16.12 -3.76 13.33
N THR A 53 -15.51 -4.91 13.56
CA THR A 53 -15.77 -6.16 12.80
C THR A 53 -16.70 -7.14 13.53
N ALA A 54 -17.12 -6.79 14.75
CA ALA A 54 -17.97 -7.60 15.62
C ALA A 54 -19.10 -6.75 16.24
N LEU A 55 -20.26 -7.38 16.45
CA LEU A 55 -21.44 -6.83 17.11
C LEU A 55 -21.42 -7.02 18.63
N ALA A 56 -20.62 -7.97 19.12
CA ALA A 56 -20.44 -8.21 20.55
C ALA A 56 -20.00 -6.92 21.29
N GLY A 57 -20.71 -6.58 22.35
CA GLY A 57 -20.40 -5.42 23.20
C GLY A 57 -20.80 -4.06 22.62
N LEU A 58 -21.61 -4.01 21.55
CA LEU A 58 -22.20 -2.76 21.08
C LEU A 58 -23.42 -2.36 21.89
N ASP A 59 -23.45 -1.10 22.29
CA ASP A 59 -24.60 -0.47 22.95
C ASP A 59 -25.71 -0.22 21.91
N PRO A 60 -26.95 -0.70 22.14
CA PRO A 60 -28.10 -0.25 21.36
C PRO A 60 -28.16 1.28 21.37
N ALA A 61 -28.45 1.89 20.22
CA ALA A 61 -28.47 3.33 20.01
C ALA A 61 -27.12 4.07 19.93
N ALA A 62 -25.97 3.37 19.99
CA ALA A 62 -24.68 4.00 19.70
C ALA A 62 -24.52 4.35 18.21
N ASN A 63 -23.85 5.48 17.95
CA ASN A 63 -23.27 5.74 16.63
C ASN A 63 -22.03 4.85 16.48
N VAL A 64 -22.01 4.03 15.45
CA VAL A 64 -20.99 3.02 15.21
C VAL A 64 -20.58 3.02 13.75
N THR A 65 -19.37 2.51 13.52
CA THR A 65 -18.83 2.26 12.20
C THR A 65 -18.52 0.79 12.11
N LEU A 66 -19.17 0.10 11.18
CA LEU A 66 -19.13 -1.35 11.05
C LEU A 66 -18.44 -1.74 9.75
N GLU A 67 -17.60 -2.77 9.82
CA GLU A 67 -16.98 -3.40 8.65
C GLU A 67 -17.51 -4.83 8.45
N GLY A 68 -17.85 -5.16 7.20
CA GLY A 68 -18.37 -6.47 6.84
C GLY A 68 -18.48 -6.66 5.33
N VAL A 69 -19.06 -7.78 4.91
CA VAL A 69 -19.35 -8.10 3.51
C VAL A 69 -20.77 -7.66 3.17
N LEU A 70 -20.94 -6.91 2.08
CA LEU A 70 -22.23 -6.38 1.68
C LEU A 70 -23.04 -7.42 0.89
N GLU A 71 -24.17 -7.84 1.43
CA GLU A 71 -25.12 -8.76 0.82
C GLU A 71 -26.33 -7.99 0.27
N VAL A 72 -26.82 -8.42 -0.89
CA VAL A 72 -28.00 -7.85 -1.57
C VAL A 72 -29.14 -8.85 -1.41
N VAL A 73 -30.25 -8.41 -0.85
CA VAL A 73 -31.45 -9.24 -0.66
C VAL A 73 -32.56 -8.70 -1.55
N GLY A 74 -32.81 -9.35 -2.67
CA GLY A 74 -33.79 -8.92 -3.69
C GLY A 74 -33.10 -8.38 -4.95
N GLU A 75 -33.77 -7.47 -5.67
CA GLU A 75 -33.24 -6.92 -6.91
C GLU A 75 -32.08 -5.95 -6.64
N PRO A 76 -30.93 -6.11 -7.33
CA PRO A 76 -29.81 -5.18 -7.21
C PRO A 76 -30.16 -3.83 -7.83
N GLY A 77 -29.51 -2.78 -7.35
CA GLY A 77 -29.50 -1.50 -8.05
C GLY A 77 -28.73 -1.59 -9.37
N ALA A 78 -28.83 -0.54 -10.17
CA ALA A 78 -28.08 -0.42 -11.42
C ALA A 78 -26.93 0.57 -11.25
N ARG A 79 -25.73 0.19 -11.64
CA ARG A 79 -24.60 1.10 -11.74
C ARG A 79 -24.86 2.19 -12.78
N PHE A 80 -24.46 3.42 -12.51
CA PHE A 80 -24.71 4.54 -13.44
C PHE A 80 -23.94 4.38 -14.76
N GLU A 81 -22.68 3.96 -14.69
CA GLU A 81 -21.76 3.89 -15.83
C GLU A 81 -22.24 2.98 -16.96
N ASP A 82 -22.79 1.82 -16.63
CA ASP A 82 -23.13 0.80 -17.64
C ASP A 82 -24.40 -0.02 -17.32
N GLY A 83 -25.12 0.32 -16.26
CA GLY A 83 -26.34 -0.39 -15.87
C GLY A 83 -26.10 -1.77 -15.26
N ALA A 84 -24.86 -2.21 -15.07
CA ALA A 84 -24.58 -3.50 -14.45
C ALA A 84 -25.11 -3.55 -12.99
N PRO A 85 -25.41 -4.74 -12.45
CA PRO A 85 -25.84 -4.90 -11.07
C PRO A 85 -24.87 -4.28 -10.06
N ALA A 86 -25.41 -3.49 -9.13
CA ALA A 86 -24.69 -2.90 -8.01
C ALA A 86 -25.51 -3.01 -6.72
N ALA A 87 -24.82 -3.15 -5.58
CA ALA A 87 -25.48 -3.07 -4.28
C ALA A 87 -25.89 -1.63 -3.97
N ALA A 88 -24.99 -0.68 -4.22
CA ALA A 88 -25.24 0.75 -4.17
C ALA A 88 -24.36 1.48 -5.17
N ALA A 89 -24.84 2.59 -5.71
CA ALA A 89 -24.07 3.51 -6.53
C ALA A 89 -24.48 4.96 -6.27
N THR A 90 -23.50 5.85 -6.39
CA THR A 90 -23.66 7.30 -6.25
C THR A 90 -23.02 7.98 -7.45
N ALA A 91 -23.72 8.94 -8.05
CA ALA A 91 -23.17 9.92 -8.97
C ALA A 91 -23.25 11.30 -8.32
N ALA A 92 -22.11 11.82 -7.88
CA ALA A 92 -22.01 13.10 -7.19
C ALA A 92 -21.44 14.18 -8.10
N GLY A 93 -22.11 15.34 -8.15
CA GLY A 93 -21.60 16.57 -8.72
C GLY A 93 -21.94 17.77 -7.84
N ARG A 94 -21.68 19.00 -8.33
CA ARG A 94 -21.80 20.22 -7.53
C ARG A 94 -23.25 20.54 -7.09
N PHE A 95 -24.26 19.99 -7.76
CA PHE A 95 -25.65 20.40 -7.60
C PHE A 95 -26.64 19.26 -7.33
N CYS A 96 -26.31 18.02 -7.69
CA CYS A 96 -27.11 16.84 -7.36
C CYS A 96 -26.19 15.69 -6.95
N GLU A 97 -26.69 14.88 -6.01
CA GLU A 97 -26.15 13.58 -5.66
C GLU A 97 -27.18 12.49 -5.98
N ALA A 98 -27.06 11.91 -7.16
CA ALA A 98 -27.92 10.81 -7.60
C ALA A 98 -27.48 9.52 -6.90
N ASN A 99 -28.41 8.88 -6.18
CA ASN A 99 -28.15 7.66 -5.43
C ASN A 99 -29.08 6.54 -5.90
N THR A 100 -28.53 5.34 -6.06
CA THR A 100 -29.29 4.13 -6.35
C THR A 100 -28.78 2.98 -5.50
N ARG A 101 -29.67 2.10 -5.06
CA ARG A 101 -29.33 0.94 -4.22
C ARG A 101 -30.31 -0.20 -4.43
N ALA A 102 -29.88 -1.40 -4.05
CA ALA A 102 -30.78 -2.52 -3.91
C ALA A 102 -31.87 -2.23 -2.88
N ALA A 103 -33.03 -2.88 -3.04
CA ALA A 103 -34.18 -2.71 -2.15
C ALA A 103 -33.79 -3.00 -0.68
N ARG A 104 -33.08 -4.10 -0.44
CA ARG A 104 -32.57 -4.48 0.88
C ARG A 104 -31.08 -4.80 0.81
N LEU A 105 -30.34 -4.22 1.74
CA LEU A 105 -28.92 -4.43 1.93
C LEU A 105 -28.69 -4.97 3.33
N ARG A 106 -27.76 -5.92 3.44
CA ARG A 106 -27.34 -6.52 4.70
C ARG A 106 -25.82 -6.51 4.79
N LEU A 107 -25.30 -6.16 5.95
CA LEU A 107 -23.88 -6.25 6.25
C LEU A 107 -23.64 -7.54 7.03
N VAL A 108 -22.92 -8.48 6.40
CA VAL A 108 -22.50 -9.73 7.02
C VAL A 108 -21.18 -9.49 7.75
N MET A 109 -21.21 -9.59 9.08
CA MET A 109 -20.08 -9.39 9.96
C MET A 109 -19.58 -10.73 10.51
N ARG A 110 -18.51 -10.73 11.30
CA ARG A 110 -17.91 -11.97 11.84
C ARG A 110 -18.88 -12.76 12.74
N ASP A 111 -19.68 -12.07 13.53
CA ASP A 111 -20.51 -12.62 14.61
C ASP A 111 -22.01 -12.33 14.42
N GLY A 112 -22.41 -11.86 13.24
CA GLY A 112 -23.83 -11.64 12.94
C GLY A 112 -24.07 -10.85 11.67
N THR A 113 -25.32 -10.43 11.50
CA THR A 113 -25.78 -9.68 10.33
C THR A 113 -26.53 -8.43 10.75
N VAL A 114 -26.29 -7.33 10.03
CA VAL A 114 -26.96 -6.04 10.27
C VAL A 114 -27.70 -5.62 9.01
N ASP A 115 -29.01 -5.38 9.11
CA ASP A 115 -29.78 -4.83 8.00
C ASP A 115 -29.50 -3.32 7.86
N LEU A 116 -29.28 -2.83 6.62
CA LEU A 116 -28.99 -1.42 6.34
C LEU A 116 -30.24 -0.69 5.85
N ARG A 117 -30.78 0.22 6.67
CA ARG A 117 -32.01 0.99 6.36
C ARG A 117 -31.73 2.45 6.13
N GLY A 118 -32.40 3.05 5.14
CA GLY A 118 -32.24 4.46 4.75
C GLY A 118 -31.62 4.63 3.36
N LYS A 119 -31.50 5.88 2.92
CA LYS A 119 -30.76 6.20 1.68
C LYS A 119 -29.29 5.84 1.89
N THR A 120 -28.58 5.48 0.83
CA THR A 120 -27.16 5.16 0.90
C THR A 120 -26.36 6.10 0.03
N LEU A 121 -25.21 6.54 0.55
CA LEU A 121 -24.23 7.34 -0.18
C LEU A 121 -22.92 6.58 -0.24
N VAL A 122 -22.49 6.23 -1.44
CA VAL A 122 -21.19 5.63 -1.69
C VAL A 122 -20.13 6.72 -1.66
N VAL A 123 -19.43 6.87 -0.53
CA VAL A 123 -18.36 7.86 -0.37
C VAL A 123 -17.03 7.38 -0.97
N ALA A 124 -16.84 6.06 -1.09
CA ALA A 124 -15.73 5.41 -1.78
C ALA A 124 -16.22 4.10 -2.42
N GLY A 125 -16.05 3.94 -3.73
CA GLY A 125 -16.54 2.75 -4.46
C GLY A 125 -15.48 1.65 -4.58
N SER A 126 -15.91 0.41 -4.84
CA SER A 126 -15.00 -0.61 -5.39
C SER A 126 -14.69 -0.33 -6.86
N ARG A 127 -15.57 0.40 -7.53
CA ARG A 127 -15.37 0.96 -8.87
C ARG A 127 -15.66 2.45 -8.84
N GLU A 128 -14.76 3.24 -9.41
CA GLU A 128 -14.92 4.68 -9.55
C GLU A 128 -14.69 5.13 -10.98
N THR A 129 -15.53 6.03 -11.45
CA THR A 129 -15.41 6.68 -12.76
C THR A 129 -15.44 8.19 -12.58
N ARG A 130 -14.52 8.86 -13.28
CA ARG A 130 -14.32 10.32 -13.20
C ARG A 130 -14.46 10.89 -14.60
N ASP A 131 -15.57 11.58 -14.83
CA ASP A 131 -15.89 12.21 -16.11
C ASP A 131 -16.03 13.72 -15.94
N ASP A 132 -15.81 14.45 -17.03
CA ASP A 132 -15.71 15.91 -17.00
C ASP A 132 -17.07 16.60 -16.78
N SER A 133 -18.15 16.09 -17.38
CA SER A 133 -19.52 16.60 -17.20
C SER A 133 -20.58 15.57 -17.59
N ILE A 134 -21.82 15.77 -17.12
CA ILE A 134 -22.97 14.95 -17.52
C ILE A 134 -23.24 15.01 -19.04
N ASP A 135 -22.96 16.16 -19.67
CA ASP A 135 -23.18 16.36 -21.11
C ASP A 135 -22.22 15.54 -21.98
N ALA A 136 -21.08 15.12 -21.43
CA ALA A 136 -20.10 14.28 -22.12
C ALA A 136 -20.45 12.77 -22.04
N LEU A 137 -21.45 12.40 -21.23
CA LEU A 137 -21.81 11.01 -21.01
C LEU A 137 -22.70 10.45 -22.13
N PRO A 138 -22.70 9.12 -22.35
CA PRO A 138 -23.72 8.49 -23.17
C PRO A 138 -25.13 8.83 -22.68
N ALA A 139 -26.08 9.05 -23.60
CA ALA A 139 -27.44 9.45 -23.28
C ALA A 139 -28.13 8.51 -22.26
N GLU A 140 -27.83 7.22 -22.32
CA GLU A 140 -28.33 6.22 -21.37
C GLU A 140 -27.80 6.42 -19.95
N VAL A 141 -26.52 6.80 -19.81
CA VAL A 141 -25.90 7.09 -18.50
C VAL A 141 -26.50 8.36 -17.92
N ALA A 142 -26.59 9.42 -18.73
CA ALA A 142 -27.23 10.66 -18.32
C ALA A 142 -28.69 10.42 -17.90
N ALA A 143 -29.46 9.66 -18.68
CA ALA A 143 -30.85 9.32 -18.35
C ALA A 143 -30.99 8.58 -17.01
N ARG A 144 -30.06 7.66 -16.68
CA ARG A 144 -30.03 6.99 -15.37
C ARG A 144 -29.77 7.98 -14.22
N ILE A 145 -28.84 8.91 -14.40
CA ILE A 145 -28.53 9.94 -13.39
C ILE A 145 -29.73 10.88 -13.22
N HIS A 146 -30.34 11.32 -14.33
CA HIS A 146 -31.56 12.13 -14.33
C HIS A 146 -32.71 11.46 -13.56
N ALA A 147 -32.99 10.19 -13.87
CA ALA A 147 -34.04 9.44 -13.20
C ALA A 147 -33.80 9.32 -11.69
N ALA A 148 -32.52 9.25 -11.26
CA ALA A 148 -32.14 9.18 -9.85
C ALA A 148 -32.15 10.53 -9.12
N CYS A 149 -31.88 11.66 -9.81
CA CYS A 149 -32.03 13.01 -9.24
C CYS A 149 -33.50 13.43 -9.10
N GLY A 150 -34.40 12.90 -9.94
CA GLY A 150 -35.79 13.34 -10.01
C GLY A 150 -35.95 14.75 -10.62
N ASP A 151 -37.18 15.28 -10.60
CA ASP A 151 -37.54 16.54 -11.28
C ASP A 151 -37.06 17.84 -10.57
N ARG A 152 -36.33 17.74 -9.45
CA ARG A 152 -36.20 18.87 -8.49
C ARG A 152 -34.84 19.54 -8.36
N ASP A 153 -33.79 19.06 -9.03
CA ASP A 153 -32.46 19.69 -8.93
C ASP A 153 -31.87 20.04 -10.30
N PRO A 154 -31.15 21.16 -10.43
CA PRO A 154 -30.31 21.37 -11.59
C PRO A 154 -29.30 20.22 -11.67
N LEU A 155 -29.12 19.70 -12.87
CA LEU A 155 -28.19 18.60 -13.11
C LEU A 155 -26.81 18.90 -12.54
N PRO A 156 -26.05 17.86 -12.15
CA PRO A 156 -24.69 18.04 -11.71
C PRO A 156 -23.86 18.66 -12.85
N ALA A 157 -23.58 19.96 -12.74
CA ALA A 157 -22.63 20.66 -13.57
C ALA A 157 -21.20 20.56 -12.98
N GLY A 158 -20.23 20.44 -13.88
CA GLY A 158 -18.83 20.21 -13.55
C GLY A 158 -18.45 18.72 -13.47
N PRO A 159 -17.24 18.42 -12.95
CA PRO A 159 -16.71 17.07 -12.90
C PRO A 159 -17.62 16.11 -12.13
N LEU A 160 -18.08 15.06 -12.81
CA LEU A 160 -18.94 14.04 -12.25
C LEU A 160 -18.10 12.90 -11.67
N ARG A 161 -18.47 12.47 -10.47
CA ARG A 161 -17.85 11.33 -9.79
C ARG A 161 -18.89 10.23 -9.61
N MET A 162 -18.73 9.15 -10.36
CA MET A 162 -19.55 7.95 -10.23
C MET A 162 -18.80 6.93 -9.39
N ARG A 163 -19.47 6.36 -8.40
CA ARG A 163 -18.93 5.36 -7.49
C ARG A 163 -19.95 4.25 -7.35
N SER A 164 -19.47 3.01 -7.31
CA SER A 164 -20.34 1.86 -7.08
C SER A 164 -19.69 0.81 -6.19
N ILE A 165 -20.52 0.06 -5.49
CA ILE A 165 -20.18 -1.08 -4.66
C ILE A 165 -21.01 -2.26 -5.14
N ALA A 166 -20.35 -3.40 -5.33
CA ALA A 166 -20.96 -4.64 -5.77
C ALA A 166 -21.45 -5.49 -4.57
N HIS A 167 -22.31 -6.45 -4.88
CA HIS A 167 -22.59 -7.55 -3.96
C HIS A 167 -21.30 -8.34 -3.66
N GLY A 168 -21.08 -8.69 -2.39
CA GLY A 168 -19.89 -9.43 -1.94
C GLY A 168 -18.68 -8.55 -1.62
N ASP A 169 -18.76 -7.24 -1.88
CA ASP A 169 -17.68 -6.32 -1.53
C ASP A 169 -17.56 -6.17 -0.01
N ARG A 170 -16.32 -6.07 0.47
CA ARG A 170 -16.06 -5.67 1.84
C ARG A 170 -16.20 -4.16 1.98
N VAL A 171 -17.02 -3.71 2.93
CA VAL A 171 -17.39 -2.30 3.09
C VAL A 171 -17.31 -1.87 4.55
N VAL A 172 -17.16 -0.56 4.74
CA VAL A 172 -17.28 0.16 6.00
C VAL A 172 -18.53 1.03 5.93
N VAL A 173 -19.40 0.95 6.93
CA VAL A 173 -20.67 1.70 7.01
C VAL A 173 -20.76 2.39 8.35
N ALA A 174 -21.03 3.70 8.36
CA ALA A 174 -21.29 4.45 9.59
C ALA A 174 -22.80 4.71 9.76
N GLY A 175 -23.29 4.59 11.00
CA GLY A 175 -24.68 4.85 11.32
C GLY A 175 -24.99 4.65 12.81
N LYS A 176 -26.26 4.78 13.19
CA LYS A 176 -26.76 4.46 14.52
C LYS A 176 -27.31 3.04 14.53
N LEU A 177 -26.87 2.23 15.48
CA LEU A 177 -27.33 0.85 15.63
C LEU A 177 -28.64 0.79 16.42
N VAL A 178 -29.66 0.10 15.90
CA VAL A 178 -30.96 -0.09 16.56
C VAL A 178 -31.39 -1.54 16.51
N ARG A 179 -32.11 -2.02 17.53
CA ARG A 179 -32.74 -3.35 17.50
C ARG A 179 -34.12 -3.26 16.86
N ALA A 180 -34.48 -4.25 16.05
CA ALA A 180 -35.73 -4.23 15.27
C ALA A 180 -37.01 -4.09 16.12
N GLU A 181 -36.99 -4.47 17.40
CA GLU A 181 -38.14 -4.36 18.31
C GLU A 181 -38.51 -2.90 18.64
N GLU A 182 -37.56 -1.97 18.66
CA GLU A 182 -37.85 -0.54 18.87
C GLU A 182 -38.40 0.12 17.60
N ALA A 183 -38.14 -0.46 16.43
CA ALA A 183 -38.56 0.09 15.14
C ALA A 183 -40.01 -0.28 14.76
N SER A 184 -40.63 -1.23 15.44
CA SER A 184 -42.00 -1.69 15.20
C SER A 184 -42.67 -1.94 16.55
N ALA A 185 -43.57 -1.04 16.95
CA ALA A 185 -44.17 -0.95 18.29
C ALA A 185 -45.09 -2.12 18.72
N ALA A 186 -44.85 -3.35 18.24
CA ALA A 186 -45.60 -4.55 18.57
C ALA A 186 -44.70 -5.80 18.56
N ALA A 187 -44.01 -6.09 19.68
CA ALA A 187 -43.35 -7.39 19.87
C ALA A 187 -43.32 -7.78 21.36
N GLY A 188 -43.75 -9.00 21.66
CA GLY A 188 -43.80 -9.57 23.01
C GLY A 188 -42.59 -10.45 23.36
N TYR A 189 -42.11 -10.31 24.60
CA TYR A 189 -41.41 -11.26 25.49
C TYR A 189 -40.36 -12.27 24.96
N ARG A 190 -39.72 -12.09 23.80
CA ARG A 190 -38.54 -12.89 23.39
C ARG A 190 -37.33 -12.00 23.02
N GLU A 191 -36.79 -11.30 24.02
CA GLU A 191 -35.75 -10.24 23.91
C GLU A 191 -34.37 -10.68 23.37
N GLY A 192 -34.16 -11.97 23.06
CA GLY A 192 -32.84 -12.51 22.73
C GLY A 192 -32.45 -12.56 21.25
N GLY A 193 -33.38 -12.32 20.31
CA GLY A 193 -33.20 -12.67 18.89
C GLY A 193 -33.47 -11.57 17.86
N ALA A 194 -33.77 -10.35 18.27
CA ALA A 194 -34.10 -9.28 17.33
C ALA A 194 -32.90 -8.94 16.43
N PRO A 195 -33.06 -8.91 15.09
CA PRO A 195 -31.97 -8.56 14.19
C PRO A 195 -31.55 -7.10 14.39
N TRP A 196 -30.24 -6.87 14.29
CA TRP A 196 -29.67 -5.54 14.32
C TRP A 196 -29.98 -4.81 13.01
N THR A 197 -30.26 -3.51 13.13
CA THR A 197 -30.44 -2.62 11.99
C THR A 197 -29.54 -1.41 12.17
N LEU A 198 -28.84 -1.01 11.10
CA LEU A 198 -28.09 0.24 11.06
C LEU A 198 -28.93 1.28 10.32
N VAL A 199 -29.16 2.42 10.97
CA VAL A 199 -29.88 3.58 10.42
C VAL A 199 -28.96 4.79 10.35
N PRO A 200 -29.26 5.83 9.56
CA PRO A 200 -28.45 7.05 9.50
C PRO A 200 -28.25 7.69 10.88
N ALA A 201 -27.04 8.19 11.14
CA ALA A 201 -26.71 8.85 12.39
C ALA A 201 -27.31 10.27 12.41
N GLY A 202 -28.51 10.40 12.98
CA GLY A 202 -29.07 11.67 13.48
C GLY A 202 -29.55 12.69 12.43
N ALA A 203 -30.79 12.56 11.96
CA ALA A 203 -31.51 13.73 11.47
C ALA A 203 -32.87 13.87 12.16
N THR A 204 -33.13 15.05 12.72
CA THR A 204 -34.49 15.50 13.01
C THR A 204 -35.29 15.73 11.72
N ASP A 205 -34.60 15.84 10.59
CA ASP A 205 -35.17 15.98 9.24
C ASP A 205 -35.02 14.67 8.45
N ARG A 206 -36.12 13.93 8.32
CA ARG A 206 -36.20 12.64 7.63
C ARG A 206 -35.77 12.68 6.16
N SER A 207 -35.65 13.87 5.54
CA SER A 207 -35.29 13.99 4.12
C SER A 207 -33.80 13.82 3.83
N LEU A 208 -32.93 14.02 4.83
CA LEU A 208 -31.46 14.02 4.74
C LEU A 208 -30.79 12.81 5.40
N GLU A 209 -31.55 11.81 5.85
CA GLU A 209 -31.01 10.62 6.49
C GLU A 209 -30.33 9.70 5.47
N VAL A 210 -29.00 9.77 5.42
CA VAL A 210 -28.16 9.00 4.50
C VAL A 210 -27.16 8.14 5.29
N LEU A 211 -27.05 6.86 4.91
CA LEU A 211 -26.02 5.93 5.37
C LEU A 211 -24.78 6.05 4.46
N PRO A 212 -23.67 6.61 4.94
CA PRO A 212 -22.42 6.61 4.17
C PRO A 212 -21.80 5.21 4.16
N ILE A 213 -21.44 4.74 2.96
CA ILE A 213 -20.81 3.44 2.71
C ILE A 213 -19.51 3.66 1.95
N ALA A 214 -18.42 3.04 2.42
CA ALA A 214 -17.13 3.06 1.77
C ALA A 214 -16.63 1.63 1.48
N PHE A 215 -16.08 1.39 0.30
CA PHE A 215 -15.35 0.15 0.01
C PHE A 215 -14.10 0.05 0.88
N ALA A 216 -13.87 -1.10 1.51
CA ALA A 216 -12.72 -1.31 2.39
C ALA A 216 -11.39 -1.46 1.62
N GLY A 217 -11.44 -1.96 0.38
CA GLY A 217 -10.26 -2.27 -0.43
C GLY A 217 -9.71 -1.11 -1.27
N LEU A 218 -8.96 -1.47 -2.32
CA LEU A 218 -8.44 -0.52 -3.31
C LEU A 218 -9.45 -0.33 -4.46
N PRO A 219 -9.91 0.90 -4.75
CA PRO A 219 -10.85 1.14 -5.83
C PRO A 219 -10.24 0.81 -7.19
N ALA A 220 -11.02 0.16 -8.05
CA ALA A 220 -10.74 0.07 -9.48
C ALA A 220 -11.23 1.35 -10.15
N VAL A 221 -10.30 2.12 -10.74
CA VAL A 221 -10.62 3.43 -11.32
C VAL A 221 -10.64 3.32 -12.83
N SER A 222 -11.80 3.53 -13.43
CA SER A 222 -11.93 3.76 -14.87
C SER A 222 -11.74 5.25 -15.15
N GLY A 223 -10.77 5.56 -16.01
CA GLY A 223 -10.57 6.91 -16.55
C GLY A 223 -11.09 7.05 -17.98
N VAL A 224 -11.10 8.30 -18.46
CA VAL A 224 -11.46 8.80 -19.80
C VAL A 224 -10.95 7.96 -20.99
N LEU A 225 -9.94 7.12 -20.78
CA LEU A 225 -9.41 6.19 -21.78
C LEU A 225 -10.42 5.15 -22.27
N GLY A 226 -11.38 4.73 -21.43
CA GLY A 226 -12.46 3.81 -21.85
C GLY A 226 -13.33 4.38 -22.97
N ALA A 227 -13.57 5.70 -22.96
CA ALA A 227 -14.30 6.41 -24.01
C ALA A 227 -13.41 6.71 -25.23
N ALA A 228 -12.13 7.06 -25.01
CA ALA A 228 -11.20 7.41 -26.08
C ALA A 228 -10.80 6.20 -26.97
N PHE A 229 -10.81 4.98 -26.41
CA PHE A 229 -10.51 3.74 -27.12
C PHE A 229 -11.74 2.97 -27.62
N SER A 230 -12.92 3.61 -27.62
CA SER A 230 -14.08 3.05 -28.32
C SER A 230 -13.73 2.73 -29.79
N ARG A 231 -14.18 1.57 -30.27
CA ARG A 231 -13.72 0.84 -31.48
C ARG A 231 -13.64 1.64 -32.80
N ARG A 232 -14.14 2.88 -32.85
CA ARG A 232 -14.11 3.76 -34.03
C ARG A 232 -12.78 4.47 -34.28
N ARG A 233 -11.92 4.73 -33.28
CA ARG A 233 -10.67 5.52 -33.49
C ARG A 233 -9.41 4.69 -33.75
N LEU A 234 -9.29 3.48 -33.20
CA LEU A 234 -8.09 2.63 -33.33
C LEU A 234 -7.77 2.19 -34.77
N ARG A 235 -8.77 2.04 -35.65
CA ARG A 235 -8.56 1.67 -37.07
C ARG A 235 -7.78 2.71 -37.89
N LYS A 236 -7.61 3.94 -37.41
CA LYS A 236 -6.90 5.00 -38.13
C LYS A 236 -5.46 5.27 -37.66
N MET A 237 -5.00 4.66 -36.56
CA MET A 237 -3.70 5.03 -35.95
C MET A 237 -2.61 3.95 -36.00
N GLY A 238 -2.90 2.78 -36.59
CA GLY A 238 -1.96 1.65 -36.70
C GLY A 238 -0.53 1.98 -37.19
N PRO A 239 -0.32 2.85 -38.21
CA PRO A 239 1.04 3.10 -38.72
C PRO A 239 1.89 4.06 -37.87
N PHE A 240 1.32 4.78 -36.90
CA PHE A 240 2.04 5.80 -36.12
C PHE A 240 2.68 5.27 -34.82
N ALA A 241 2.36 4.03 -34.42
CA ALA A 241 2.79 3.45 -33.15
C ALA A 241 4.28 3.05 -33.12
N ALA A 242 4.85 2.61 -34.26
CA ALA A 242 6.24 2.16 -34.32
C ALA A 242 7.26 3.33 -34.30
N GLN A 243 6.89 4.50 -34.84
CA GLN A 243 7.78 5.68 -34.85
C GLN A 243 7.74 6.47 -33.53
N ALA A 244 6.64 6.40 -32.77
CA ALA A 244 6.52 7.05 -31.46
C ALA A 244 7.45 6.43 -30.38
N ALA A 245 7.84 5.16 -30.55
CA ALA A 245 8.68 4.43 -29.59
C ALA A 245 10.12 4.96 -29.51
N VAL A 246 10.67 5.50 -30.60
CA VAL A 246 12.07 5.99 -30.65
C VAL A 246 12.20 7.43 -30.11
N PHE A 247 11.19 8.29 -30.31
CA PHE A 247 11.23 9.69 -29.87
C PHE A 247 10.59 9.95 -28.48
N GLY A 248 9.73 9.04 -27.99
CA GLY A 248 9.17 9.10 -26.63
C GLY A 248 10.23 9.07 -25.53
N ALA A 249 11.39 8.46 -25.80
CA ALA A 249 12.51 8.39 -24.85
C ALA A 249 13.12 9.77 -24.51
N ALA A 250 13.09 10.75 -25.42
CA ALA A 250 13.72 12.06 -25.22
C ALA A 250 12.82 13.08 -24.47
N ILE A 251 11.49 13.03 -24.67
CA ILE A 251 10.55 13.98 -24.05
C ILE A 251 10.09 13.51 -22.66
N CYS A 252 10.10 12.20 -22.39
CA CYS A 252 9.82 11.68 -21.04
C CYS A 252 10.83 12.20 -19.99
N MET A 253 12.06 12.55 -20.37
CA MET A 253 13.04 13.14 -19.45
C MET A 253 12.64 14.54 -18.93
N GLY A 254 11.86 15.32 -19.68
CA GLY A 254 11.50 16.71 -19.35
C GLY A 254 10.25 16.88 -18.49
N LYS A 255 9.29 15.94 -18.55
CA LYS A 255 8.07 15.99 -17.71
C LYS A 255 8.19 15.09 -16.47
N ALA A 256 8.96 14.00 -16.57
CA ALA A 256 9.41 13.27 -15.39
C ALA A 256 10.20 14.18 -14.44
N SER A 257 10.96 15.15 -14.94
CA SER A 257 11.68 16.12 -14.08
C SER A 257 10.77 17.14 -13.39
N TYR A 258 9.57 17.44 -13.88
CA TYR A 258 8.65 18.37 -13.20
C TYR A 258 7.80 17.66 -12.13
N ASP A 259 7.27 16.47 -12.42
CA ASP A 259 6.57 15.66 -11.41
C ASP A 259 7.55 15.09 -10.38
N ALA A 260 8.81 14.80 -10.78
CA ALA A 260 9.88 14.53 -9.82
C ALA A 260 10.18 15.74 -8.95
N ARG A 261 10.12 16.98 -9.44
CA ARG A 261 10.31 18.18 -8.60
C ARG A 261 9.17 18.40 -7.62
N ALA A 262 7.92 18.16 -8.00
CA ALA A 262 6.78 18.29 -7.10
C ALA A 262 6.71 17.15 -6.06
N PHE A 263 7.13 15.94 -6.45
CA PHE A 263 7.33 14.83 -5.53
C PHE A 263 8.54 15.09 -4.61
N ALA A 264 9.67 15.51 -5.17
CA ALA A 264 10.86 15.92 -4.43
C ALA A 264 10.52 17.00 -3.43
N ALA A 265 9.79 18.06 -3.79
CA ALA A 265 9.39 19.11 -2.85
C ALA A 265 8.49 18.60 -1.69
N ARG A 266 7.70 17.54 -1.91
CA ARG A 266 6.89 16.91 -0.83
C ARG A 266 7.70 15.97 0.03
N VAL A 267 8.56 15.17 -0.59
CA VAL A 267 9.53 14.32 0.11
C VAL A 267 10.50 15.19 0.89
N GLU A 268 10.87 16.35 0.37
CA GLU A 268 11.72 17.36 0.98
C GLU A 268 10.98 18.07 2.12
N ALA A 269 9.69 18.40 1.98
CA ALA A 269 8.88 18.91 3.09
C ALA A 269 8.65 17.88 4.20
N GLU A 270 8.41 16.60 3.87
CA GLU A 270 8.33 15.51 4.85
C GLU A 270 9.69 15.21 5.46
N ALA A 271 10.77 15.26 4.67
CA ALA A 271 12.14 15.09 5.14
C ALA A 271 12.57 16.27 6.00
N GLU A 272 12.14 17.50 5.71
CA GLU A 272 12.34 18.69 6.54
C GLU A 272 11.55 18.60 7.83
N ALA A 273 10.29 18.16 7.79
CA ALA A 273 9.51 17.92 9.01
C ALA A 273 10.13 16.80 9.88
N ASN A 274 10.62 15.74 9.25
CA ASN A 274 11.33 14.65 9.94
C ASN A 274 12.72 15.10 10.41
N ALA A 275 13.43 15.93 9.64
CA ALA A 275 14.73 16.49 9.97
C ALA A 275 14.61 17.54 11.08
N GLN A 276 13.51 18.28 11.16
CA GLN A 276 13.21 19.21 12.23
C GLN A 276 12.88 18.45 13.53
N LYS A 277 12.07 17.39 13.46
CA LYS A 277 11.90 16.44 14.58
C LYS A 277 13.22 15.79 14.99
N LYS A 278 14.12 15.52 14.04
CA LYS A 278 15.46 14.96 14.28
C LYS A 278 16.44 16.00 14.84
N ALA A 279 16.35 17.25 14.44
CA ALA A 279 17.15 18.35 14.96
C ALA A 279 16.71 18.73 16.39
N GLU A 280 15.44 18.50 16.71
CA GLU A 280 14.91 18.56 18.08
C GLU A 280 15.32 17.35 18.94
N ALA A 281 15.75 16.23 18.32
CA ALA A 281 16.42 15.13 19.01
C ALA A 281 17.83 15.57 19.42
N GLN A 282 17.90 16.39 20.48
CA GLN A 282 19.12 16.59 21.23
C GLN A 282 19.54 15.22 21.79
N LEU A 283 20.71 14.74 21.37
CA LEU A 283 21.30 13.49 21.85
C LEU A 283 21.43 13.56 23.37
N GLY A 284 20.69 12.69 24.06
CA GLY A 284 20.96 12.39 25.47
C GLY A 284 22.42 12.01 25.67
N ASP A 285 22.90 12.11 26.91
CA ASP A 285 24.26 11.68 27.26
C ASP A 285 24.50 10.23 26.77
N PRO A 286 25.49 9.97 25.88
CA PRO A 286 25.70 8.65 25.30
C PRO A 286 25.92 7.54 26.33
N ALA A 287 26.55 7.87 27.48
CA ALA A 287 26.77 6.90 28.55
C ALA A 287 25.44 6.50 29.21
N SER A 288 24.61 7.49 29.58
CA SER A 288 23.27 7.26 30.11
C SER A 288 22.38 6.47 29.13
N CYS A 289 22.39 6.83 27.85
CA CYS A 289 21.61 6.14 26.83
C CYS A 289 22.02 4.68 26.66
N LYS A 290 23.32 4.40 26.67
CA LYS A 290 23.86 3.04 26.62
C LYS A 290 23.49 2.23 27.87
N GLU A 291 23.55 2.86 29.05
CA GLU A 291 23.17 2.22 30.30
C GLU A 291 21.68 1.83 30.30
N LEU A 292 20.79 2.77 29.98
CA LEU A 292 19.35 2.54 29.90
C LEU A 292 19.00 1.48 28.85
N ALA A 293 19.65 1.49 27.68
CA ALA A 293 19.48 0.45 26.67
C ALA A 293 19.91 -0.93 27.20
N GLY A 294 21.04 -1.04 27.90
CA GLY A 294 21.50 -2.31 28.49
C GLY A 294 20.57 -2.84 29.59
N GLN A 295 20.05 -1.95 30.44
CA GLN A 295 19.03 -2.30 31.44
C GLN A 295 17.75 -2.78 30.76
N TYR A 296 17.33 -2.08 29.71
CA TYR A 296 16.16 -2.44 28.91
C TYR A 296 16.31 -3.84 28.28
N THR A 297 17.42 -4.11 27.59
CA THR A 297 17.71 -5.43 27.01
C THR A 297 17.66 -6.52 28.07
N SER A 298 18.22 -6.29 29.25
CA SER A 298 18.18 -7.25 30.35
C SER A 298 16.77 -7.52 30.87
N ALA A 299 15.92 -6.48 30.91
CA ALA A 299 14.50 -6.63 31.26
C ALA A 299 13.73 -7.39 30.17
N MET A 300 14.02 -7.09 28.90
CA MET A 300 13.44 -7.78 27.74
C MET A 300 13.84 -9.26 27.68
N ASP A 301 15.06 -9.59 28.08
CA ASP A 301 15.49 -10.97 28.20
C ASP A 301 14.68 -11.72 29.28
N ARG A 302 14.25 -11.08 30.37
CA ARG A 302 13.45 -11.79 31.38
C ARG A 302 12.03 -12.09 30.89
N VAL A 303 11.44 -11.16 30.14
CA VAL A 303 10.04 -11.26 29.69
C VAL A 303 9.88 -12.02 28.38
N SER A 304 10.97 -12.28 27.64
CA SER A 304 10.96 -13.05 26.40
C SER A 304 11.09 -14.56 26.62
N THR A 305 11.25 -15.06 27.85
CA THR A 305 11.40 -16.51 28.09
C THR A 305 10.10 -17.27 27.86
N CYS A 306 10.13 -18.39 27.14
CA CYS A 306 8.93 -19.18 26.80
C CYS A 306 9.20 -20.68 26.87
N THR A 307 8.12 -21.47 26.93
CA THR A 307 8.19 -22.94 26.81
C THR A 307 7.48 -23.44 25.55
N HIS A 308 6.41 -22.76 25.14
CA HIS A 308 5.56 -23.12 24.02
C HIS A 308 5.26 -21.92 23.12
N ASP A 309 4.94 -22.16 21.85
CA ASP A 309 4.61 -21.09 20.90
C ASP A 309 3.46 -20.20 21.34
N ASN A 310 2.45 -20.77 21.98
CA ASN A 310 1.29 -20.03 22.49
C ASN A 310 1.62 -19.16 23.71
N ASP A 311 2.79 -19.33 24.33
CA ASP A 311 3.30 -18.42 25.34
C ASP A 311 3.71 -17.08 24.72
N CYS A 312 4.03 -17.02 23.43
CA CYS A 312 4.57 -15.83 22.80
C CYS A 312 3.51 -14.94 22.16
N ARG A 313 3.72 -13.63 22.22
CA ARG A 313 3.01 -12.62 21.41
C ARG A 313 3.97 -11.59 20.84
N ALA A 314 3.62 -11.05 19.69
CA ALA A 314 4.24 -9.86 19.13
C ALA A 314 3.37 -8.65 19.51
N THR A 315 3.96 -7.66 20.17
CA THR A 315 3.29 -6.41 20.51
C THR A 315 3.86 -5.31 19.63
N LEU A 316 3.00 -4.60 18.91
CA LEU A 316 3.40 -3.40 18.17
C LEU A 316 3.75 -2.32 19.20
N ARG A 317 4.94 -1.73 19.08
CA ARG A 317 5.16 -0.44 19.73
C ARG A 317 4.43 0.61 18.90
N GLY A 318 3.38 1.20 19.46
CA GLY A 318 2.73 2.36 18.87
C GLY A 318 3.77 3.41 18.50
N ASP A 319 3.50 4.23 17.50
CA ASP A 319 4.33 5.33 16.98
C ASP A 319 5.81 5.33 17.43
N GLN A 320 6.63 4.51 16.76
CA GLN A 320 8.09 4.67 16.55
C GLN A 320 9.08 4.20 17.64
N TRP A 321 10.37 4.32 17.29
CA TRP A 321 11.64 4.14 18.04
C TRP A 321 12.31 2.77 17.87
N TYR A 322 13.23 2.65 16.89
CA TYR A 322 13.85 1.36 16.57
C TYR A 322 15.07 0.99 17.42
N ASP A 323 15.75 1.95 18.05
CA ASP A 323 17.07 1.68 18.69
C ASP A 323 17.00 0.74 19.92
N LEU A 324 15.80 0.41 20.41
CA LEU A 324 15.57 -0.58 21.46
C LEU A 324 15.17 -1.94 20.85
N ASP A 325 13.87 -2.17 20.62
CA ASP A 325 13.32 -3.45 20.10
C ASP A 325 12.97 -3.40 18.60
N GLY A 326 13.22 -2.30 17.90
CA GLY A 326 12.61 -2.09 16.59
C GLY A 326 11.11 -1.81 16.66
N CYS A 327 10.41 -2.14 15.57
CA CYS A 327 8.95 -1.99 15.44
C CYS A 327 8.12 -2.92 16.35
N PHE A 328 8.66 -4.07 16.70
CA PHE A 328 7.92 -5.15 17.33
C PHE A 328 8.67 -5.73 18.50
N ARG A 329 7.93 -5.97 19.57
CA ARG A 329 8.45 -6.63 20.76
C ARG A 329 7.90 -8.04 20.84
N PHE A 330 8.76 -9.03 21.05
CA PHE A 330 8.38 -10.44 21.22
C PHE A 330 8.48 -10.83 22.69
N GLU A 331 7.37 -11.25 23.29
CA GLU A 331 7.29 -11.44 24.73
C GLU A 331 6.39 -12.59 25.12
N ASN A 332 6.64 -13.12 26.33
CA ASN A 332 5.77 -14.08 26.96
C ASN A 332 4.50 -13.38 27.44
N ARG A 333 3.34 -13.85 26.97
CA ARG A 333 2.00 -13.34 27.25
C ARG A 333 1.65 -13.33 28.74
N GLN A 334 2.30 -14.16 29.54
CA GLN A 334 2.06 -14.32 30.97
C GLN A 334 3.01 -13.49 31.84
N THR A 335 4.08 -12.92 31.27
CA THR A 335 5.06 -12.14 32.02
C THR A 335 4.80 -10.65 31.89
N SER A 336 4.88 -9.90 33.00
CA SER A 336 4.67 -8.46 32.99
C SER A 336 5.77 -7.72 32.25
N THR A 337 5.38 -6.68 31.52
CA THR A 337 6.25 -5.85 30.67
C THR A 337 6.66 -4.54 31.33
N GLU A 338 6.12 -4.25 32.52
CA GLU A 338 6.15 -2.94 33.16
C GLU A 338 7.55 -2.38 33.39
N GLU A 339 8.51 -3.24 33.79
CA GLU A 339 9.89 -2.81 34.01
C GLU A 339 10.55 -2.35 32.71
N ALA A 340 10.44 -3.15 31.65
CA ALA A 340 10.95 -2.80 30.33
C ALA A 340 10.27 -1.54 29.79
N ASP A 341 8.95 -1.40 29.98
CA ASP A 341 8.22 -0.22 29.52
C ASP A 341 8.61 1.05 30.31
N ARG A 342 8.90 0.92 31.60
CA ARG A 342 9.45 2.01 32.42
C ARG A 342 10.86 2.42 31.94
N LEU A 343 11.73 1.45 31.69
CA LEU A 343 13.09 1.71 31.18
C LEU A 343 13.07 2.36 29.79
N ALA A 344 12.18 1.90 28.91
CA ALA A 344 11.99 2.53 27.62
C ALA A 344 11.48 3.98 27.74
N ARG A 345 10.51 4.26 28.63
CA ARG A 345 10.05 5.64 28.87
C ARG A 345 11.20 6.51 29.35
N ALA A 346 12.00 6.03 30.31
CA ALA A 346 13.17 6.75 30.79
C ALA A 346 14.20 7.02 29.68
N TRP A 347 14.42 6.05 28.79
CA TRP A 347 15.30 6.19 27.63
C TRP A 347 14.78 7.24 26.64
N LEU A 348 13.47 7.28 26.39
CA LEU A 348 12.82 8.29 25.55
C LEU A 348 12.87 9.69 26.18
N GLU A 349 12.57 9.80 27.48
CA GLU A 349 12.63 11.04 28.25
C GLU A 349 14.05 11.62 28.30
N ALA A 350 15.06 10.74 28.35
CA ALA A 350 16.47 11.09 28.23
C ALA A 350 16.89 11.48 26.81
N ARG A 351 15.96 11.48 25.83
CA ARG A 351 16.20 11.81 24.43
C ARG A 351 17.28 10.95 23.78
N CYS A 352 17.28 9.67 24.14
CA CYS A 352 18.25 8.72 23.60
C CYS A 352 17.89 8.20 22.21
N VAL A 353 16.70 8.55 21.71
CA VAL A 353 16.27 8.28 20.34
C VAL A 353 17.27 8.87 19.35
N THR A 354 17.79 8.00 18.48
CA THR A 354 18.52 8.45 17.30
C THR A 354 17.71 8.33 16.01
N ASN A 355 16.65 7.51 15.99
CA ASN A 355 15.86 7.27 14.78
C ASN A 355 14.37 6.94 14.99
N TYR A 356 13.58 7.13 13.92
CA TYR A 356 12.12 7.05 13.87
C TYR A 356 11.68 6.14 12.71
N GLU A 357 10.63 5.33 12.90
CA GLU A 357 10.08 4.44 11.87
C GLU A 357 8.55 4.31 11.94
N VAL A 358 7.92 3.99 10.80
CA VAL A 358 6.47 3.75 10.69
C VAL A 358 6.22 2.28 10.35
N CYS A 359 5.75 1.52 11.33
CA CYS A 359 5.52 0.09 11.19
C CYS A 359 4.13 -0.19 10.55
N SER A 360 4.05 -1.09 9.57
CA SER A 360 2.82 -1.27 8.77
C SER A 360 2.15 -2.65 8.87
N ALA A 361 2.83 -3.69 9.36
CA ALA A 361 2.26 -5.03 9.53
C ALA A 361 2.75 -5.72 10.80
N GLN A 362 1.84 -6.17 11.68
CA GLN A 362 2.19 -6.87 12.92
C GLN A 362 2.63 -8.32 12.61
N PRO A 363 3.87 -8.73 12.97
CA PRO A 363 4.34 -10.09 12.73
C PRO A 363 3.72 -11.07 13.73
N THR A 364 3.93 -12.35 13.47
CA THR A 364 3.58 -13.42 14.43
C THR A 364 4.79 -13.81 15.27
N ALA A 365 4.56 -14.35 16.47
CA ALA A 365 5.61 -14.78 17.39
C ALA A 365 5.57 -16.30 17.61
N MET A 366 6.71 -16.89 17.94
CA MET A 366 6.84 -18.31 18.31
C MET A 366 7.91 -18.50 19.38
N CYS A 367 7.92 -19.66 20.03
CA CYS A 367 8.92 -19.99 21.04
C CYS A 367 10.06 -20.78 20.42
N ARG A 368 11.27 -20.23 20.50
CA ARG A 368 12.46 -20.86 19.94
C ARG A 368 13.62 -20.76 20.89
N GLN A 369 14.23 -21.91 21.20
CA GLN A 369 15.36 -22.00 22.14
C GLN A 369 15.04 -21.31 23.49
N GLY A 370 13.79 -21.44 23.95
CA GLY A 370 13.31 -20.84 25.19
C GLY A 370 13.08 -19.33 25.12
N ARG A 371 13.08 -18.72 23.92
CA ARG A 371 12.88 -17.29 23.69
C ARG A 371 11.75 -17.03 22.71
N CYS A 372 10.93 -16.02 22.99
CA CYS A 372 9.96 -15.50 22.05
C CYS A 372 10.69 -14.76 20.94
N VAL A 373 10.50 -15.21 19.70
CA VAL A 373 11.10 -14.64 18.51
C VAL A 373 10.03 -14.46 17.44
N GLU A 374 10.37 -13.74 16.38
CA GLU A 374 9.53 -13.64 15.21
C GLU A 374 9.35 -15.00 14.53
N ARG A 375 8.10 -15.34 14.21
CA ARG A 375 7.78 -16.49 13.37
C ARG A 375 7.89 -16.07 11.90
N PRO A 376 8.70 -16.76 11.08
CA PRO A 376 8.78 -16.54 9.65
C PRO A 376 7.40 -16.62 8.98
N PRO A 377 7.10 -15.77 7.98
CA PRO A 377 5.84 -15.87 7.25
C PRO A 377 5.79 -17.16 6.42
N HIS A 378 4.62 -17.79 6.31
CA HIS A 378 4.44 -18.92 5.40
C HIS A 378 4.67 -18.47 3.94
N PRO A 379 5.43 -19.20 3.10
CA PRO A 379 5.87 -20.59 3.25
C PRO A 379 7.30 -20.80 3.82
N VAL A 380 7.92 -19.77 4.40
CA VAL A 380 9.30 -19.85 4.91
C VAL A 380 9.41 -20.88 6.03
N PRO A 381 10.45 -21.74 6.05
CA PRO A 381 10.63 -22.70 7.13
C PRO A 381 10.75 -22.01 8.50
N GLU A 382 10.05 -22.54 9.51
CA GLU A 382 10.07 -22.00 10.87
C GLU A 382 11.47 -22.03 11.51
N THR A 383 12.37 -22.87 11.00
CA THR A 383 13.77 -22.92 11.41
C THR A 383 14.59 -21.74 10.90
N TRP A 384 14.07 -20.87 10.05
CA TRP A 384 14.78 -19.68 9.61
C TRP A 384 14.74 -18.59 10.67
N THR A 385 15.77 -17.76 10.70
CA THR A 385 15.92 -16.66 11.65
C THR A 385 15.94 -15.34 10.90
N ARG A 386 15.25 -14.33 11.43
CA ARG A 386 15.35 -12.96 10.91
C ARG A 386 16.78 -12.47 11.02
N ARG A 387 17.26 -11.85 9.96
CA ARG A 387 18.55 -11.18 9.81
C ARG A 387 18.29 -9.77 9.35
N GLU A 388 19.25 -8.90 9.61
CA GLU A 388 19.16 -7.47 9.29
C GLU A 388 20.30 -7.08 8.35
N PHE A 389 19.97 -6.24 7.37
CA PHE A 389 20.94 -5.64 6.46
C PHE A 389 20.83 -4.13 6.48
N ALA A 390 21.98 -3.48 6.72
CA ALA A 390 22.15 -2.03 6.72
C ALA A 390 21.18 -1.24 7.63
N ARG A 391 20.51 -1.91 8.58
CA ARG A 391 19.39 -1.34 9.38
C ARG A 391 18.24 -0.79 8.51
N LEU A 392 18.13 -1.28 7.28
CA LEU A 392 17.17 -0.83 6.29
C LEU A 392 16.25 -1.95 5.83
N PHE A 393 16.76 -3.18 5.85
CA PHE A 393 16.06 -4.33 5.37
C PHE A 393 16.16 -5.46 6.38
N THR A 394 15.12 -6.27 6.41
CA THR A 394 15.15 -7.55 7.10
C THR A 394 14.79 -8.66 6.15
N PHE A 395 15.30 -9.85 6.44
CA PHE A 395 15.02 -11.06 5.68
C PHE A 395 15.18 -12.25 6.60
N PHE A 396 14.57 -13.37 6.26
CA PHE A 396 14.77 -14.63 6.95
C PHE A 396 15.81 -15.45 6.20
N ALA A 397 16.70 -16.10 6.96
CA ALA A 397 17.70 -17.02 6.42
C ALA A 397 17.86 -18.24 7.32
N PRO A 398 18.34 -19.37 6.78
CA PRO A 398 18.75 -20.51 7.58
C PRO A 398 19.75 -20.12 8.68
N PRO A 399 19.71 -20.79 9.85
CA PRO A 399 20.52 -20.40 11.00
C PRO A 399 22.02 -20.59 10.77
N ASP A 400 22.40 -21.48 9.87
CA ASP A 400 23.77 -21.78 9.47
C ASP A 400 24.33 -20.84 8.38
N VAL A 401 23.51 -19.94 7.84
CA VAL A 401 23.99 -18.86 6.95
C VAL A 401 24.75 -17.83 7.77
N ASP A 402 26.04 -17.67 7.45
CA ASP A 402 26.90 -16.67 8.05
C ASP A 402 26.66 -15.30 7.39
N THR A 403 26.27 -14.32 8.20
CA THR A 403 26.01 -12.91 7.80
C THR A 403 27.11 -11.96 8.28
N THR A 404 28.19 -12.46 8.88
CA THR A 404 29.20 -11.64 9.56
C THR A 404 30.14 -10.89 8.61
N ARG A 405 30.24 -11.32 7.35
CA ARG A 405 31.07 -10.63 6.34
C ARG A 405 30.39 -9.38 5.80
N ARG A 406 30.56 -8.28 6.55
CA ARG A 406 30.26 -6.92 6.12
C ARG A 406 31.48 -6.31 5.46
N ASN A 407 31.41 -6.08 4.16
CA ASN A 407 32.44 -5.36 3.42
C ASN A 407 31.92 -3.94 3.18
N GLY A 408 32.40 -2.97 3.96
CA GLY A 408 32.06 -1.55 3.76
C GLY A 408 31.35 -0.90 4.96
N PHE A 409 30.53 0.11 4.64
CA PHE A 409 29.82 0.95 5.61
C PHE A 409 28.61 0.22 6.22
N GLU A 410 28.26 0.55 7.47
CA GLU A 410 27.02 0.04 8.10
C GLU A 410 25.76 0.51 7.36
N CYS A 411 25.85 1.59 6.61
CA CYS A 411 24.79 2.13 5.76
C CYS A 411 25.37 2.90 4.56
N GLY A 412 24.60 3.05 3.49
CA GLY A 412 24.93 3.90 2.33
C GLY A 412 25.52 3.19 1.12
N PRO A 413 25.98 3.96 0.12
CA PRO A 413 26.55 3.39 -1.10
C PRO A 413 27.81 2.59 -0.78
N GLY A 414 27.87 1.36 -1.28
CA GLY A 414 28.91 0.39 -0.97
C GLY A 414 28.63 -0.44 0.28
N ALA A 415 27.53 -0.21 1.01
CA ALA A 415 27.11 -1.14 2.06
C ALA A 415 26.80 -2.49 1.42
N ARG A 416 27.53 -3.52 1.88
CA ARG A 416 27.41 -4.88 1.38
C ARG A 416 27.42 -5.86 2.54
N ILE A 417 26.45 -6.77 2.53
CA ILE A 417 26.46 -7.97 3.37
C ILE A 417 26.63 -9.17 2.47
N THR A 418 27.55 -10.05 2.83
CA THR A 418 27.72 -11.34 2.16
C THR A 418 27.15 -12.42 3.06
N LEU A 419 26.25 -13.21 2.49
CA LEU A 419 25.67 -14.41 3.05
C LEU A 419 26.52 -15.59 2.56
N HIS A 420 27.07 -16.35 3.49
CA HIS A 420 27.88 -17.50 3.14
C HIS A 420 27.31 -18.77 3.77
N ARG A 421 27.08 -19.77 2.93
CA ARG A 421 26.84 -21.16 3.32
C ARG A 421 27.77 -22.05 2.50
N HIS A 422 27.98 -23.28 2.94
CA HIS A 422 28.90 -24.21 2.28
C HIS A 422 28.55 -24.51 0.80
N ASP A 423 27.31 -24.25 0.39
CA ASP A 423 26.75 -24.55 -0.93
C ASP A 423 26.28 -23.31 -1.73
N PHE A 424 26.32 -22.10 -1.13
CA PHE A 424 26.11 -20.84 -1.86
C PHE A 424 26.79 -19.63 -1.21
N GLU A 425 27.08 -18.63 -2.05
CA GLU A 425 27.48 -17.28 -1.66
C GLU A 425 26.48 -16.30 -2.25
N ALA A 426 25.83 -15.50 -1.40
CA ALA A 426 24.94 -14.43 -1.85
C ALA A 426 25.35 -13.10 -1.24
N SER A 427 24.98 -11.98 -1.85
CA SER A 427 25.22 -10.67 -1.27
C SER A 427 24.14 -9.66 -1.62
N PHE A 428 23.71 -8.90 -0.61
CA PHE A 428 23.00 -7.66 -0.82
C PHE A 428 24.02 -6.53 -0.94
N THR A 429 23.85 -5.68 -1.95
CA THR A 429 24.71 -4.51 -2.17
C THR A 429 23.83 -3.28 -2.41
N LEU A 430 24.14 -2.19 -1.71
CA LEU A 430 23.59 -0.87 -2.00
C LEU A 430 24.55 -0.11 -2.91
N GLY A 431 24.22 0.01 -4.19
CA GLY A 431 25.03 0.71 -5.18
C GLY A 431 24.57 2.15 -5.43
N GLN A 432 25.45 2.95 -6.03
CA GLN A 432 25.20 4.34 -6.42
C GLN A 432 24.57 4.47 -7.82
N TYR A 433 24.70 3.44 -8.66
CA TYR A 433 24.32 3.48 -10.07
C TYR A 433 23.50 2.26 -10.41
N GLY A 434 22.36 2.49 -11.09
CA GLY A 434 21.53 1.47 -11.74
C GLY A 434 22.40 0.42 -12.45
N LEU A 435 22.11 -0.86 -12.23
CA LEU A 435 22.81 -1.91 -12.95
C LEU A 435 22.03 -2.27 -14.21
N GLU A 436 22.62 -2.00 -15.38
CA GLU A 436 22.10 -2.49 -16.64
C GLU A 436 22.35 -4.00 -16.74
N LEU A 437 21.30 -4.78 -16.52
CA LEU A 437 21.33 -6.23 -16.76
C LEU A 437 21.24 -6.48 -18.26
N GLY A 438 22.39 -6.74 -18.90
CA GLY A 438 22.42 -7.18 -20.29
C GLY A 438 21.71 -8.53 -20.49
N GLY A 439 21.02 -8.71 -21.62
CA GLY A 439 20.33 -9.94 -22.00
C GLY A 439 18.84 -9.96 -21.61
N SER A 440 18.24 -11.16 -21.62
CA SER A 440 16.84 -11.34 -21.23
C SER A 440 16.68 -11.29 -19.71
N THR A 441 15.79 -10.43 -19.23
CA THR A 441 15.41 -10.32 -17.81
C THR A 441 13.96 -10.74 -17.63
N THR A 442 13.63 -11.17 -16.41
CA THR A 442 12.25 -11.52 -16.03
C THR A 442 11.78 -10.55 -14.95
N PRO A 443 10.64 -9.85 -15.13
CA PRO A 443 10.03 -9.07 -14.07
C PRO A 443 9.59 -9.98 -12.93
N VAL A 444 9.94 -9.62 -11.70
CA VAL A 444 9.57 -10.34 -10.48
C VAL A 444 9.05 -9.37 -9.41
N ARG A 445 8.40 -9.92 -8.40
CA ARG A 445 7.92 -9.16 -7.25
C ARG A 445 8.50 -9.76 -5.98
N ILE A 446 9.19 -8.94 -5.20
CA ILE A 446 9.80 -9.32 -3.93
C ILE A 446 9.09 -8.53 -2.83
N GLY A 447 8.21 -9.18 -2.07
CA GLY A 447 7.30 -8.49 -1.16
C GLY A 447 6.44 -7.44 -1.89
N SER A 448 6.55 -6.17 -1.49
CA SER A 448 5.89 -5.05 -2.16
C SER A 448 6.65 -4.51 -3.37
N TYR A 449 7.93 -4.84 -3.53
CA TYR A 449 8.83 -4.22 -4.51
C TYR A 449 8.75 -4.85 -5.89
N HIS A 450 8.75 -4.00 -6.91
CA HIS A 450 9.03 -4.38 -8.28
C HIS A 450 10.54 -4.56 -8.49
N ALA A 451 10.92 -5.66 -9.13
CA ALA A 451 12.31 -5.96 -9.46
C ALA A 451 12.42 -6.70 -10.79
N VAL A 452 13.63 -6.80 -11.32
CA VAL A 452 13.98 -7.62 -12.48
C VAL A 452 15.03 -8.64 -12.07
N THR A 453 14.85 -9.90 -12.48
CA THR A 453 15.81 -10.98 -12.24
C THR A 453 16.46 -11.41 -13.55
N LYS A 454 17.73 -11.79 -13.48
CA LYS A 454 18.46 -12.51 -14.51
C LYS A 454 19.09 -13.76 -13.89
N ARG A 455 18.67 -14.94 -14.36
CA ARG A 455 19.37 -16.20 -14.06
C ARG A 455 20.55 -16.35 -15.03
N MET A 456 21.68 -16.81 -14.51
CA MET A 456 22.95 -16.89 -15.23
C MET A 456 23.60 -18.25 -14.99
N ASP A 457 24.29 -18.75 -16.02
CA ASP A 457 25.14 -19.93 -15.87
C ASP A 457 26.55 -19.57 -15.37
N ALA A 458 27.37 -20.59 -15.09
CA ALA A 458 28.76 -20.44 -14.65
C ALA A 458 29.62 -19.56 -15.56
N THR A 459 29.36 -19.55 -16.87
CA THR A 459 30.19 -18.86 -17.85
C THR A 459 29.93 -17.36 -17.88
N GLU A 460 28.70 -16.93 -17.62
CA GLU A 460 28.32 -15.51 -17.65
C GLU A 460 28.82 -14.70 -16.44
N LEU A 461 28.99 -15.35 -15.28
CA LEU A 461 29.26 -14.67 -14.01
C LEU A 461 30.75 -14.55 -13.64
N ALA A 462 31.66 -15.02 -14.49
CA ALA A 462 33.07 -15.22 -14.17
C ALA A 462 33.26 -15.90 -12.80
N MET A 463 32.49 -16.95 -12.54
CA MET A 463 32.41 -17.56 -11.21
C MET A 463 33.71 -18.27 -10.82
N PRO A 464 34.07 -18.29 -9.53
CA PRO A 464 35.11 -19.18 -9.02
C PRO A 464 34.79 -20.65 -9.37
N GLN A 465 35.83 -21.49 -9.47
CA GLN A 465 35.64 -22.92 -9.70
C GLN A 465 34.72 -23.54 -8.64
N GLY A 466 33.72 -24.30 -9.10
CA GLY A 466 32.77 -25.04 -8.25
C GLY A 466 31.34 -24.51 -8.29
N TYR A 467 31.11 -23.24 -8.62
CA TYR A 467 29.76 -22.71 -8.78
C TYR A 467 29.20 -23.05 -10.16
N THR A 468 27.98 -23.57 -10.21
CA THR A 468 27.36 -24.05 -11.46
C THR A 468 26.33 -23.07 -12.02
N GLN A 469 25.78 -22.21 -11.16
CA GLN A 469 24.67 -21.34 -11.48
C GLN A 469 24.58 -20.15 -10.52
N GLY A 470 23.85 -19.12 -10.93
CA GLY A 470 23.63 -17.94 -10.13
C GLY A 470 22.51 -17.08 -10.67
N PHE A 471 22.19 -16.03 -9.94
CA PHE A 471 21.22 -15.04 -10.39
C PHE A 471 21.52 -13.66 -9.85
N PHE A 472 20.93 -12.67 -10.50
CA PHE A 472 21.00 -11.29 -10.11
C PHE A 472 19.60 -10.70 -10.07
N VAL A 473 19.27 -9.98 -9.00
CA VAL A 473 18.03 -9.21 -8.87
C VAL A 473 18.36 -7.73 -8.68
N ALA A 474 17.80 -6.90 -9.56
CA ALA A 474 17.85 -5.44 -9.47
C ALA A 474 16.45 -4.90 -9.17
N PHE A 475 16.33 -4.08 -8.12
CA PHE A 475 15.07 -3.49 -7.71
C PHE A 475 14.77 -2.20 -8.49
N ASP A 476 13.49 -1.88 -8.71
CA ASP A 476 13.06 -0.65 -9.38
C ASP A 476 13.47 0.58 -8.56
N GLU A 477 14.09 1.54 -9.24
CA GLU A 477 14.66 2.79 -8.71
C GLU A 477 13.65 3.63 -7.94
N LYS A 478 12.35 3.49 -8.25
CA LYS A 478 11.28 4.30 -7.63
C LYS A 478 10.70 3.68 -6.37
N GLU A 479 10.99 2.42 -6.09
CA GLU A 479 10.30 1.67 -5.03
C GLU A 479 11.24 1.18 -3.93
N ALA A 480 12.46 0.75 -4.28
CA ALA A 480 13.48 0.39 -3.30
C ALA A 480 14.38 1.59 -2.98
N VAL A 481 13.76 2.72 -2.65
CA VAL A 481 14.48 3.96 -2.33
C VAL A 481 15.14 3.77 -0.97
N CYS A 482 16.48 3.69 -0.97
CA CYS A 482 17.27 3.84 0.24
C CYS A 482 16.81 5.13 0.93
N PRO A 483 16.39 5.08 2.21
CA PRO A 483 16.05 6.30 2.91
C PRO A 483 17.20 7.32 2.83
N PRO A 484 16.89 8.62 2.70
CA PRO A 484 17.90 9.66 2.46
C PRO A 484 18.98 9.73 3.54
N PHE A 485 18.74 9.15 4.73
CA PHE A 485 19.68 9.12 5.85
C PHE A 485 20.89 8.19 5.65
N CYS A 486 20.86 7.27 4.69
CA CYS A 486 21.99 6.36 4.44
C CYS A 486 22.97 6.88 3.38
N LEU A 487 22.61 7.90 2.61
CA LEU A 487 23.50 8.47 1.60
C LEU A 487 24.19 9.68 2.24
N PRO A 488 25.45 9.59 2.72
CA PRO A 488 26.15 10.79 3.11
C PRO A 488 26.17 11.73 1.91
N VAL A 489 25.64 12.94 2.10
CA VAL A 489 25.57 14.03 1.11
C VAL A 489 26.99 14.51 0.79
N LEU A 490 27.79 13.64 0.17
CA LEU A 490 29.11 13.98 -0.35
C LEU A 490 28.92 14.32 -1.83
N GLY A 491 28.32 15.49 -2.07
CA GLY A 491 28.03 16.03 -3.39
C GLY A 491 26.53 16.02 -3.68
N GLY A 492 25.92 17.21 -3.78
CA GLY A 492 24.47 17.40 -3.92
C GLY A 492 23.92 17.00 -5.28
N GLY A 493 23.93 15.70 -5.57
CA GLY A 493 23.20 15.09 -6.67
C GLY A 493 22.11 14.16 -6.15
N ASP A 494 21.02 14.05 -6.91
CA ASP A 494 19.86 13.18 -6.66
C ASP A 494 20.20 11.68 -6.81
N SER A 495 21.31 11.21 -6.24
CA SER A 495 21.75 9.82 -6.36
C SER A 495 20.85 8.93 -5.51
N VAL A 496 19.92 8.21 -6.14
CA VAL A 496 19.10 7.21 -5.45
C VAL A 496 19.97 5.97 -5.23
N GLY A 497 20.08 5.50 -3.99
CA GLY A 497 20.78 4.25 -3.70
C GLY A 497 19.98 3.06 -4.28
N HIS A 498 20.64 2.20 -5.04
CA HIS A 498 20.01 1.05 -5.68
C HIS A 498 20.33 -0.24 -4.91
N LEU A 499 19.32 -1.04 -4.63
CA LEU A 499 19.51 -2.36 -4.03
C LEU A 499 19.73 -3.42 -5.11
N TYR A 500 20.74 -4.24 -4.89
CA TYR A 500 21.02 -5.42 -5.69
C TYR A 500 21.17 -6.65 -4.81
N PHE A 501 20.72 -7.78 -5.33
CA PHE A 501 21.00 -9.10 -4.76
C PHE A 501 21.65 -9.98 -5.80
N GLN A 502 22.80 -10.54 -5.47
CA GLN A 502 23.52 -11.49 -6.32
C GLN A 502 23.73 -12.77 -5.54
N ALA A 503 23.47 -13.92 -6.17
CA ALA A 503 23.76 -15.23 -5.61
C ALA A 503 24.55 -16.10 -6.59
N ARG A 504 25.46 -16.91 -6.05
CA ARG A 504 26.25 -17.93 -6.72
C ARG A 504 26.08 -19.24 -5.95
N CYS A 505 25.76 -20.32 -6.65
CA CYS A 505 25.35 -21.58 -6.03
C CYS A 505 26.08 -22.77 -6.63
N HIS A 506 26.38 -23.76 -5.78
CA HIS A 506 26.94 -25.03 -6.21
C HIS A 506 25.88 -25.93 -6.88
N THR A 507 24.63 -25.84 -6.44
CA THR A 507 23.49 -26.64 -6.96
C THR A 507 22.27 -25.76 -7.25
N ALA A 508 21.24 -26.35 -7.89
CA ALA A 508 20.00 -25.63 -8.21
C ALA A 508 19.17 -25.40 -6.96
N GLU A 509 19.13 -26.39 -6.08
CA GLU A 509 18.43 -26.35 -4.80
C GLU A 509 18.98 -25.22 -3.91
N ALA A 510 20.30 -25.08 -3.84
CA ALA A 510 20.93 -23.98 -3.09
C ALA A 510 20.59 -22.61 -3.69
N CYS A 511 20.39 -22.53 -5.01
CA CYS A 511 19.95 -21.30 -5.68
C CYS A 511 18.48 -20.97 -5.45
N GLU A 512 17.59 -21.96 -5.42
CA GLU A 512 16.20 -21.73 -5.00
C GLU A 512 16.14 -21.31 -3.53
N GLU A 513 16.96 -21.90 -2.65
CA GLU A 513 17.02 -21.49 -1.24
C GLU A 513 17.54 -20.05 -1.07
N ALA A 514 18.60 -19.67 -1.79
CA ALA A 514 19.08 -18.29 -1.83
C ALA A 514 18.03 -17.31 -2.40
N TYR A 515 17.21 -17.78 -3.35
CA TYR A 515 16.10 -16.99 -3.89
C TYR A 515 14.97 -16.81 -2.85
N TRP A 516 14.65 -17.84 -2.07
CA TRP A 516 13.69 -17.72 -0.95
C TRP A 516 14.15 -16.72 0.10
N ILE A 517 15.45 -16.66 0.43
CA ILE A 517 15.99 -15.62 1.31
C ILE A 517 15.62 -14.23 0.78
N LEU A 518 15.81 -14.00 -0.53
CA LEU A 518 15.44 -12.74 -1.17
C LEU A 518 13.93 -12.48 -1.12
N GLU A 519 13.08 -13.49 -1.34
CA GLU A 519 11.62 -13.33 -1.30
C GLU A 519 11.10 -12.87 0.07
N THR A 520 11.84 -13.16 1.14
CA THR A 520 11.53 -12.68 2.50
C THR A 520 12.02 -11.28 2.80
N LEU A 521 12.68 -10.63 1.84
CA LEU A 521 13.17 -9.27 2.00
C LEU A 521 12.00 -8.32 2.23
N ALA A 522 12.01 -7.66 3.37
CA ALA A 522 11.10 -6.60 3.74
C ALA A 522 11.89 -5.32 4.04
N PRO A 523 11.31 -4.12 3.82
CA PRO A 523 11.80 -2.95 4.53
C PRO A 523 11.75 -3.25 6.02
N PHE A 524 12.68 -2.65 6.75
CA PHE A 524 12.60 -2.67 8.20
C PHE A 524 11.25 -2.15 8.70
#